data_AF-A0A432TTC2-F1
#
_entry.id   AF-A0A432TTC2-F1
#
_cell.length_a   1.000
_cell.length_b   1.000
_cell.length_c   1.000
_cell.angle_alpha   90.00
_cell.angle_beta   90.00
_cell.angle_gamma   90.00
#
_symmetry.space_group_name_H-M   'P 1'
#
loop_
_entity.id
_entity.type
_entity.pdbx_description
1 polymer ?
#
loop_
_entity_poly.entity_id
_entity_poly.type
_entity_poly.pdbx_seq_one_letter_code
_entity_poly.pdbx_strand_id
1 'polypeptide(L)'
;MRVKSKWHKTQVKTIEDIGGAMAFICWRITKNHLEDLINEGFVIEKEQVFDVIAEYLCFLIQSIDRLVFKTLNTEQRQELINKLAKQSAFYYQENKEDRIG
;
A
#
# COMPACT_ATOMS: atom_id res chain seq x y z
N MET A 1 -26.36 11.48 -30.02
CA MET A 1 -26.03 11.12 -28.62
C MET A 1 -25.68 9.63 -28.56
N ARG A 2 -24.41 9.26 -28.33
CA ARG A 2 -24.01 7.84 -28.20
C ARG A 2 -24.16 7.43 -26.73
N VAL A 3 -25.24 6.73 -26.41
CA VAL A 3 -25.43 6.14 -25.07
C VAL A 3 -24.56 4.88 -25.00
N LYS A 4 -23.51 4.89 -24.18
CA LYS A 4 -22.73 3.68 -23.88
C LYS A 4 -23.59 2.78 -22.98
N SER A 5 -24.24 1.77 -23.55
CA SER A 5 -25.12 0.84 -22.83
C SER A 5 -24.42 -0.40 -22.26
N LYS A 6 -23.08 -0.39 -22.15
CA LYS A 6 -22.35 -1.48 -21.49
C LYS A 6 -22.06 -1.10 -20.04
N TRP A 7 -22.97 -1.50 -19.15
CA TRP A 7 -22.68 -1.60 -17.72
C TRP A 7 -21.50 -2.56 -17.54
N HIS A 8 -20.42 -2.11 -16.89
CA HIS A 8 -19.35 -3.01 -16.49
C HIS A 8 -19.95 -4.09 -15.59
N LYS A 9 -19.85 -5.36 -15.99
CA LYS A 9 -20.18 -6.47 -15.09
C LYS A 9 -19.23 -6.38 -13.89
N THR A 10 -19.76 -6.45 -12.68
CA THR A 10 -18.97 -6.51 -11.44
C THR A 10 -18.06 -7.73 -11.52
N GLN A 11 -16.78 -7.50 -11.83
CA GLN A 11 -15.80 -8.57 -11.87
C GLN A 11 -15.50 -9.01 -10.43
N VAL A 12 -15.58 -10.32 -10.17
CA VAL A 12 -15.11 -10.89 -8.90
C VAL A 12 -13.63 -10.58 -8.78
N LYS A 13 -13.26 -9.86 -7.71
CA LYS A 13 -11.87 -9.44 -7.46
C LYS A 13 -11.05 -10.63 -6.99
N THR A 14 -9.88 -10.81 -7.60
CA THR A 14 -8.92 -11.82 -7.16
C THR A 14 -8.19 -11.33 -5.90
N ILE A 15 -7.53 -12.24 -5.19
CA ILE A 15 -6.67 -11.86 -4.06
C ILE A 15 -5.54 -10.94 -4.54
N GLU A 16 -5.03 -11.17 -5.74
CA GLU A 16 -4.04 -10.31 -6.36
C GLU A 16 -4.55 -8.88 -6.61
N ASP A 17 -5.78 -8.72 -7.13
CA ASP A 17 -6.42 -7.40 -7.31
C ASP A 17 -6.53 -6.67 -5.96
N ILE A 18 -6.93 -7.41 -4.92
CA ILE A 18 -7.09 -6.88 -3.57
C ILE A 18 -5.72 -6.46 -2.99
N GLY A 19 -4.69 -7.31 -3.13
CA GLY A 19 -3.34 -7.02 -2.66
C GLY A 19 -2.74 -5.78 -3.31
N GLY A 20 -2.94 -5.61 -4.63
CA GLY A 20 -2.53 -4.42 -5.36
C GLY A 20 -3.26 -3.15 -4.88
N ALA A 21 -4.58 -3.23 -4.71
CA ALA A 21 -5.36 -2.12 -4.18
C ALA A 21 -4.94 -1.74 -2.75
N MET A 22 -4.71 -2.73 -1.88
CA MET A 22 -4.24 -2.51 -0.51
C MET A 22 -2.86 -1.85 -0.49
N ALA A 23 -1.93 -2.27 -1.35
CA ALA A 23 -0.60 -1.67 -1.45
C ALA A 23 -0.68 -0.18 -1.81
N PHE A 24 -1.53 0.16 -2.78
CA PHE A 24 -1.76 1.55 -3.17
C PHE A 24 -2.35 2.39 -2.03
N ILE A 25 -3.29 1.82 -1.27
CA ILE A 25 -3.87 2.48 -0.09
C ILE A 25 -2.81 2.67 1.00
N CYS A 26 -1.99 1.66 1.31
CA CYS A 26 -0.91 1.76 2.30
C CYS A 26 0.10 2.84 1.94
N TRP A 27 0.46 2.94 0.66
CA TRP A 27 1.32 4.01 0.16
C TRP A 27 0.73 5.39 0.42
N ARG A 28 -0.56 5.59 0.13
CA ARG A 28 -1.25 6.86 0.40
C ARG A 28 -1.31 7.20 1.88
N ILE A 29 -1.64 6.23 2.72
CA ILE A 29 -1.68 6.37 4.19
C ILE A 29 -0.31 6.84 4.69
N THR A 30 0.76 6.20 4.20
CA THR A 30 2.12 6.50 4.63
C THR A 30 2.53 7.94 4.30
N LYS A 31 2.22 8.43 3.09
CA LYS A 31 2.51 9.82 2.71
C LYS A 31 1.76 10.83 3.58
N ASN A 32 0.48 10.58 3.82
CA ASN A 32 -0.34 11.46 4.65
C ASN A 32 0.21 11.52 6.09
N HIS A 33 0.55 10.38 6.69
CA HIS A 33 1.08 10.37 8.06
C HIS A 33 2.49 10.96 8.18
N LEU A 34 3.32 10.85 7.14
CA LEU A 34 4.58 11.58 7.09
C LEU A 34 4.34 13.10 7.12
N GLU A 35 3.36 13.60 6.36
CA GLU A 35 2.96 15.01 6.39
C GLU A 35 2.42 15.41 7.77
N ASP A 36 1.60 14.55 8.39
CA ASP A 36 1.09 14.78 9.75
C ASP A 36 2.23 14.93 10.77
N LEU A 37 3.22 14.03 10.76
CA LEU A 37 4.40 14.13 11.64
C LEU A 37 5.13 15.48 11.49
N ILE A 38 5.34 15.91 10.25
CA ILE A 38 5.99 17.20 9.97
C ILE A 38 5.14 18.35 10.51
N ASN A 39 3.83 18.30 10.31
CA ASN A 39 2.89 19.32 10.80
C ASN A 39 2.80 19.35 12.33
N GLU A 40 2.98 18.22 12.99
CA GLU A 40 3.05 18.09 14.45
C GLU A 40 4.40 18.53 15.04
N GLY A 41 5.35 18.95 14.20
CA GLY A 41 6.64 19.50 14.61
C GLY A 41 7.75 18.47 14.80
N PHE A 42 7.54 17.22 14.35
CA PHE A 42 8.62 16.25 14.29
C PHE A 42 9.61 16.62 13.19
N VAL A 43 10.89 16.69 13.54
CA VAL A 43 11.97 16.94 12.58
C VAL A 43 12.33 15.63 11.89
N ILE A 44 12.12 15.58 10.58
CA ILE A 44 12.51 14.45 9.73
C ILE A 44 13.51 14.96 8.70
N GLU A 45 14.75 14.50 8.80
CA GLU A 45 15.81 14.85 7.86
C GLU A 45 15.54 14.24 6.48
N LYS A 46 16.09 14.83 5.43
CA LYS A 46 15.84 14.40 4.04
C LYS A 46 16.20 12.91 3.85
N GLU A 47 17.27 12.48 4.49
CA GLU A 47 17.80 11.13 4.49
C GLU A 47 16.85 10.15 5.20
N GLN A 48 16.13 10.61 6.22
CA GLN A 48 15.23 9.81 7.06
C GLN A 48 13.82 9.64 6.46
N VAL A 49 13.44 10.48 5.50
CA VAL A 49 12.07 10.47 4.95
C VAL A 49 11.67 9.07 4.47
N PHE A 50 12.54 8.40 3.71
CA PHE A 50 12.22 7.06 3.23
C PHE A 50 12.30 6.00 4.33
N ASP A 51 13.10 6.20 5.37
CA ASP A 51 13.14 5.25 6.50
C ASP A 51 11.82 5.28 7.27
N VAL A 52 11.27 6.47 7.53
CA VAL A 52 9.94 6.65 8.14
C VAL A 52 8.84 6.04 7.26
N ILE A 53 8.90 6.24 5.95
CA ILE A 53 7.97 5.61 5.00
C ILE A 53 8.06 4.07 5.08
N ALA A 54 9.27 3.50 5.16
CA ALA A 54 9.47 2.06 5.26
C ALA A 54 8.85 1.50 6.56
N GLU A 55 9.03 2.18 7.69
CA GLU A 55 8.44 1.77 8.97
C GLU A 55 6.91 1.73 8.92
N TYR A 56 6.27 2.77 8.38
CA TYR A 56 4.82 2.78 8.18
C TYR A 56 4.34 1.65 7.28
N LEU A 57 5.01 1.41 6.14
CA LEU A 57 4.64 0.32 5.24
C LEU A 57 4.75 -1.05 5.94
N CYS A 58 5.86 -1.31 6.65
CA CYS A 58 6.04 -2.54 7.42
C CYS A 58 4.94 -2.71 8.48
N PHE A 59 4.61 -1.65 9.23
CA PHE A 59 3.56 -1.66 10.24
C PHE A 59 2.18 -1.96 9.63
N LEU A 60 1.84 -1.32 8.51
CA LEU A 60 0.56 -1.52 7.82
C LEU A 60 0.45 -2.94 7.26
N ILE A 61 1.52 -3.49 6.67
CA ILE A 61 1.55 -4.86 6.15
C ILE A 61 1.29 -5.87 7.27
N GLN A 62 1.97 -5.72 8.41
CA GLN A 62 1.77 -6.60 9.57
C GLN A 62 0.35 -6.46 10.16
N SER A 63 -0.18 -5.23 10.18
CA SER A 63 -1.55 -4.96 10.63
C SER A 63 -2.57 -5.64 9.72
N ILE A 64 -2.38 -5.58 8.40
CA ILE A 64 -3.22 -6.26 7.43
C ILE A 64 -3.15 -7.78 7.63
N ASP A 65 -1.96 -8.38 7.74
CA ASP A 65 -1.81 -9.82 7.99
C ASP A 65 -2.60 -10.28 9.22
N ARG A 66 -2.49 -9.52 10.32
CA ARG A 66 -3.24 -9.79 11.55
C ARG A 66 -4.76 -9.66 11.37
N LEU A 67 -5.23 -8.67 10.61
CA LEU A 67 -6.65 -8.47 10.36
C LEU A 67 -7.23 -9.58 9.47
N VAL A 68 -6.49 -10.02 8.45
CA VAL A 68 -6.96 -11.07 7.53
C VAL A 68 -6.76 -12.49 8.05
N PHE A 69 -5.98 -12.67 9.11
CA PHE A 69 -5.73 -13.98 9.71
C PHE A 69 -7.01 -14.77 10.03
N LYS A 70 -8.07 -14.07 10.45
CA LYS A 70 -9.36 -14.70 10.80
C LYS A 70 -10.28 -14.94 9.61
N THR A 71 -9.99 -14.36 8.44
CA THR A 71 -10.89 -14.36 7.28
C THR A 71 -10.34 -15.14 6.09
N LEU A 72 -9.02 -15.21 5.93
CA LEU A 72 -8.35 -15.93 4.85
C LEU A 72 -7.69 -17.20 5.36
N ASN A 73 -7.73 -18.25 4.55
CA ASN A 73 -6.92 -19.44 4.81
C ASN A 73 -5.42 -19.13 4.60
N THR A 74 -4.54 -20.06 4.98
CA THR A 74 -3.09 -19.84 4.94
C THR A 74 -2.56 -19.54 3.53
N GLU A 75 -3.06 -20.24 2.50
CA GLU A 75 -2.62 -20.05 1.11
C GLU A 75 -3.03 -18.68 0.58
N GLN A 76 -4.30 -18.31 0.79
CA GLN A 76 -4.86 -17.02 0.40
C GLN A 76 -4.16 -15.86 1.12
N ARG A 77 -3.87 -16.03 2.42
CA ARG A 77 -3.14 -15.04 3.21
C ARG A 77 -1.71 -14.88 2.70
N GLN A 78 -1.02 -15.98 2.41
CA GLN A 78 0.33 -15.94 1.82
C GLN A 78 0.34 -15.25 0.47
N GLU A 79 -0.63 -15.52 -0.40
CA GLU A 79 -0.78 -14.85 -1.70
C GLU A 79 -0.99 -13.34 -1.52
N LEU A 80 -1.92 -12.95 -0.63
CA LEU A 80 -2.21 -11.55 -0.34
C LEU A 80 -0.98 -10.80 0.17
N ILE A 81 -0.33 -11.32 1.20
CA ILE A 81 0.80 -10.65 1.86
C ILE A 81 2.02 -10.57 0.93
N ASN A 82 2.28 -11.61 0.13
CA ASN A 82 3.33 -11.55 -0.88
C ASN A 82 3.06 -10.48 -1.94
N LYS A 83 1.83 -10.39 -2.45
CA LYS A 83 1.46 -9.38 -3.43
C LYS A 83 1.55 -7.97 -2.84
N LEU A 84 0.96 -7.77 -1.66
CA LEU A 84 0.97 -6.52 -0.93
C LEU A 84 2.40 -6.03 -0.68
N ALA A 85 3.25 -6.86 -0.07
CA ALA A 85 4.62 -6.48 0.29
C ALA A 85 5.48 -6.15 -0.94
N LYS A 86 5.40 -6.98 -2.00
CA LYS A 86 6.13 -6.72 -3.25
C LYS A 86 5.69 -5.42 -3.92
N GLN A 87 4.39 -5.17 -3.98
CA GLN A 87 3.85 -3.96 -4.61
C GLN A 87 4.18 -2.71 -3.78
N SER A 88 4.12 -2.79 -2.45
CA SER A 88 4.57 -1.71 -1.55
C SER A 88 6.05 -1.41 -1.70
N ALA A 89 6.91 -2.44 -1.80
CA ALA A 89 8.34 -2.28 -2.05
C ALA A 89 8.62 -1.66 -3.43
N PHE A 90 7.83 -2.00 -4.45
CA PHE A 90 7.90 -1.37 -5.76
C PHE A 90 7.62 0.14 -5.68
N TYR A 91 6.50 0.54 -5.04
CA TYR A 91 6.20 1.96 -4.84
C TYR A 91 7.28 2.70 -4.06
N TYR A 92 7.81 2.07 -3.00
CA TYR A 92 8.93 2.61 -2.24
C TYR A 92 10.13 2.89 -3.14
N GLN A 93 10.56 1.89 -3.91
CA GLN A 93 11.76 1.99 -4.74
C GLN A 93 11.59 3.03 -5.85
N GLU A 94 10.49 2.96 -6.60
CA GLU A 94 10.16 3.90 -7.68
C GLU A 94 10.20 5.34 -7.19
N ASN A 95 9.56 5.64 -6.05
CA ASN A 95 9.52 6.99 -5.52
C ASN A 95 10.85 7.43 -4.89
N LYS A 96 11.65 6.49 -4.37
CA LYS A 96 12.98 6.79 -3.82
C LYS A 96 13.96 7.15 -4.93
N GLU A 97 13.94 6.42 -6.03
CA GLU A 97 14.74 6.71 -7.21
C GLU A 97 14.34 8.05 -7.83
N ASP A 98 13.03 8.31 -8.02
CA ASP A 98 12.53 9.58 -8.57
C ASP A 98 12.88 10.82 -7.72
N ARG A 99 13.12 10.66 -6.42
CA ARG A 99 13.55 11.75 -5.52
C ARG A 99 15.06 11.97 -5.46
N ILE A 100 15.84 10.97 -5.87
CA ILE A 100 17.30 10.99 -5.82
C ILE A 100 17.89 11.28 -7.22
N GLY A 101 17.16 10.98 -8.30
CA GLY A 101 17.44 11.41 -9.67
C GLY A 101 17.05 12.86 -9.93
#